data_AF-A0A1I4EYT0-F1
#
_entry.id   AF-A0A1I4EYT0-F1
#
_cell.length_a   1.000
_cell.length_b   1.000
_cell.length_c   1.000
_cell.angle_alpha   90.00
_cell.angle_beta   90.00
_cell.angle_gamma   90.00
#
_symmetry.space_group_name_H-M   'P 1'
#
loop_
_entity.id
_entity.type
_entity.pdbx_description
1 polymer ?
#
loop_
_entity_poly.entity_id
_entity_poly.type
_entity_poly.pdbx_seq_one_letter_code
_entity_poly.pdbx_strand_id
1 'polypeptide(L)'
;MDILASSHPNPPASRSPAVAPVAATPVRAPAALFLGLPCPGTPAFDALCDFCDEHRVAVLASLPWVAAEIAGHDGFDAMLRFVRALGGRRVYVPRDRSGFADRLGVELSATTHARLLAHTSEAGTVEVPSAWGVFIALRRIAIRAAMAAGGDLRSVAQSFGVSERHLRCR
;
A
#
# COMPACT_ATOMS: atom_id res chain seq x y z
N MET A 1 -65.57 -3.05 -52.00
CA MET A 1 -64.83 -2.74 -50.76
C MET A 1 -64.48 -4.06 -50.14
N ASP A 2 -63.20 -4.42 -50.11
CA ASP A 2 -62.54 -4.95 -48.91
C ASP A 2 -61.08 -5.25 -49.23
N ILE A 3 -60.21 -4.56 -48.51
CA ILE A 3 -58.76 -4.63 -48.53
C ILE A 3 -58.38 -5.65 -47.47
N LEU A 4 -57.73 -6.75 -47.84
CA LEU A 4 -57.11 -7.66 -46.87
C LEU A 4 -55.60 -7.63 -47.04
N ALA A 5 -54.98 -6.98 -46.06
CA ALA A 5 -53.58 -6.72 -45.91
C ALA A 5 -52.77 -8.00 -45.62
N SER A 6 -51.59 -8.04 -46.23
CA SER A 6 -50.52 -9.01 -46.03
C SER A 6 -50.09 -9.08 -44.55
N SER A 7 -50.02 -10.28 -43.99
CA SER A 7 -49.37 -10.55 -42.71
C SER A 7 -48.13 -11.42 -42.92
N HIS A 8 -46.94 -10.81 -42.89
CA HIS A 8 -45.68 -11.52 -42.72
C HIS A 8 -45.39 -11.73 -41.21
N PRO A 9 -44.97 -12.92 -40.76
CA PRO A 9 -44.54 -13.11 -39.38
C PRO A 9 -43.12 -12.58 -39.15
N ASN A 10 -42.96 -11.84 -38.06
CA ASN A 10 -41.71 -11.24 -37.59
C ASN A 10 -40.86 -12.31 -36.85
N PRO A 11 -39.56 -12.50 -37.12
CA PRO A 11 -38.74 -13.47 -36.40
C PRO A 11 -38.39 -13.00 -34.97
N PRO A 12 -38.15 -13.91 -34.01
CA PRO A 12 -37.88 -13.56 -32.63
C PRO A 12 -36.50 -12.92 -32.45
N ALA A 13 -36.45 -11.85 -31.65
CA ALA A 13 -35.24 -11.15 -31.27
C ALA A 13 -34.29 -12.05 -30.45
N SER A 14 -33.08 -12.25 -30.97
CA SER A 14 -31.96 -12.87 -30.25
C SER A 14 -31.62 -12.07 -28.99
N ARG A 15 -31.81 -12.68 -27.81
CA ARG A 15 -31.33 -12.14 -26.54
C ARG A 15 -29.81 -12.28 -26.48
N SER A 16 -29.10 -11.15 -26.41
CA SER A 16 -27.68 -11.13 -26.07
C SER A 16 -27.43 -11.82 -24.73
N PRO A 17 -26.36 -12.61 -24.57
CA PRO A 17 -26.01 -13.19 -23.28
C PRO A 17 -25.59 -12.07 -22.32
N ALA A 18 -26.22 -12.07 -21.14
CA ALA A 18 -25.82 -11.21 -20.04
C ALA A 18 -24.37 -11.49 -19.68
N VAL A 19 -23.52 -10.47 -19.80
CA VAL A 19 -22.15 -10.49 -19.29
C VAL A 19 -22.24 -10.68 -17.79
N ALA A 20 -21.78 -11.82 -17.30
CA ALA A 20 -21.68 -12.09 -15.86
C ALA A 20 -20.80 -11.00 -15.22
N PRO A 21 -21.18 -10.46 -14.05
CA PRO A 21 -20.33 -9.51 -13.36
C PRO A 21 -19.01 -10.22 -13.03
N VAL A 22 -17.90 -9.64 -13.51
CA VAL A 22 -16.56 -10.01 -13.08
C VAL A 22 -16.55 -9.86 -11.57
N ALA A 23 -16.47 -10.99 -10.86
CA ALA A 23 -16.38 -10.99 -9.42
C ALA A 23 -15.17 -10.15 -9.03
N ALA A 24 -15.41 -9.04 -8.34
CA ALA A 24 -14.35 -8.23 -7.76
C ALA A 24 -13.53 -9.15 -6.87
N THR A 25 -12.26 -9.37 -7.23
CA THR A 25 -11.31 -10.08 -6.38
C THR A 25 -11.36 -9.38 -5.03
N PRO A 26 -11.77 -10.05 -3.95
CA PRO A 26 -11.76 -9.41 -2.65
C PRO A 26 -10.32 -9.04 -2.39
N VAL A 27 -10.06 -7.75 -2.16
CA VAL A 27 -8.83 -7.27 -1.54
C VAL A 27 -8.82 -7.89 -0.15
N ARG A 28 -8.41 -9.15 -0.07
CA ARG A 28 -8.03 -9.80 1.16
C ARG A 28 -6.72 -9.12 1.52
N ALA A 29 -6.80 -8.00 2.21
CA ALA A 29 -5.80 -7.72 3.21
C ALA A 29 -5.82 -8.95 4.13
N PRO A 30 -4.81 -9.85 4.13
CA PRO A 30 -4.73 -10.89 5.12
C PRO A 30 -4.93 -10.25 6.49
N ALA A 31 -5.88 -10.74 7.29
CA ALA A 31 -6.11 -10.23 8.65
C ALA A 31 -4.82 -10.20 9.49
N ALA A 32 -3.81 -10.99 9.10
CA ALA A 32 -2.46 -11.01 9.67
C ALA A 32 -1.56 -9.80 9.32
N LEU A 33 -1.86 -9.00 8.29
CA LEU A 33 -1.03 -7.86 7.89
C LEU A 33 -1.05 -6.72 8.91
N PHE A 34 -2.05 -6.67 9.79
CA PHE A 34 -2.30 -5.52 10.65
C PHE A 34 -2.08 -5.76 12.15
N LEU A 35 -1.12 -6.63 12.49
CA LEU A 35 -0.57 -6.79 13.85
C LEU A 35 0.75 -6.02 14.08
N GLY A 36 1.20 -5.27 13.08
CA GLY A 36 2.48 -4.56 13.05
C GLY A 36 3.13 -4.70 11.68
N LEU A 37 4.38 -4.24 11.53
CA LEU A 37 5.15 -4.58 10.33
C LEU A 37 5.50 -6.08 10.39
N PRO A 38 5.28 -6.86 9.32
CA PRO A 38 5.68 -8.26 9.25
C PRO A 38 7.22 -8.41 9.21
N CYS A 39 7.74 -9.58 9.57
CA CYS A 39 9.17 -9.88 9.49
C CYS A 39 9.60 -10.17 8.04
N PRO A 40 10.79 -9.72 7.60
CA PRO A 40 11.30 -10.06 6.27
C PRO A 40 11.36 -11.57 6.03
N GLY A 41 11.14 -12.00 4.78
CA GLY A 41 11.16 -13.42 4.40
C GLY A 41 9.92 -14.20 4.83
N THR A 42 8.85 -13.52 5.24
CA THR A 42 7.56 -14.14 5.54
C THR A 42 6.56 -13.82 4.44
N PRO A 43 5.58 -14.72 4.15
CA PRO A 43 4.54 -14.43 3.15
C PRO A 43 3.74 -13.16 3.44
N ALA A 44 3.59 -12.80 4.72
CA ALA A 44 2.93 -11.57 5.14
C ALA A 44 3.75 -10.31 4.75
N PHE A 45 5.08 -10.41 4.75
CA PHE A 45 5.95 -9.33 4.31
C PHE A 45 5.88 -9.12 2.80
N ASP A 46 5.89 -10.22 2.04
CA ASP A 46 5.77 -10.15 0.58
C ASP A 46 4.41 -9.58 0.18
N ALA A 47 3.32 -10.07 0.80
CA ALA A 47 1.98 -9.52 0.57
C ALA A 47 1.86 -8.02 0.95
N LEU A 48 2.61 -7.55 1.94
CA LEU A 48 2.63 -6.12 2.27
C LEU A 48 3.39 -5.31 1.21
N CYS A 49 4.48 -5.85 0.67
CA CYS A 49 5.22 -5.22 -0.42
C CYS A 49 4.33 -5.10 -1.67
N ASP A 50 3.68 -6.20 -2.06
CA ASP A 50 2.75 -6.23 -3.20
C ASP A 50 1.62 -5.21 -3.04
N PHE A 51 1.02 -5.15 -1.85
CA PHE A 51 0.02 -4.12 -1.53
C PHE A 51 0.57 -2.70 -1.70
N CYS A 52 1.81 -2.46 -1.25
CA CYS A 52 2.42 -1.14 -1.38
C CYS A 52 2.68 -0.78 -2.83
N ASP A 53 3.10 -1.73 -3.67
CA ASP A 53 3.29 -1.52 -5.10
C ASP A 53 1.97 -1.29 -5.84
N GLU A 54 0.92 -2.07 -5.54
CA GLU A 54 -0.43 -1.87 -6.09
C GLU A 54 -0.98 -0.46 -5.79
N HIS A 55 -0.71 0.05 -4.60
CA HIS A 55 -1.16 1.38 -4.15
C HIS A 55 -0.04 2.43 -4.11
N ARG A 56 1.00 2.27 -4.93
CA ARG A 56 2.26 3.03 -4.86
C ARG A 56 2.09 4.53 -4.63
N VAL A 57 1.24 5.19 -5.43
CA VAL A 57 1.02 6.65 -5.35
C VAL A 57 0.46 7.05 -3.98
N ALA A 58 -0.58 6.35 -3.52
CA ALA A 58 -1.21 6.65 -2.23
C ALA A 58 -0.26 6.36 -1.06
N VAL A 59 0.54 5.30 -1.17
CA VAL A 59 1.54 4.93 -0.16
C VAL A 59 2.63 5.99 -0.08
N LEU A 60 3.31 6.30 -1.17
CA LEU A 60 4.39 7.29 -1.18
C LEU A 60 3.92 8.65 -0.66
N ALA A 61 2.72 9.09 -1.06
CA ALA A 61 2.15 10.37 -0.60
C ALA A 61 1.81 10.41 0.90
N SER A 62 1.71 9.24 1.56
CA SER A 62 1.39 9.15 2.99
C SER A 62 2.60 8.97 3.89
N LEU A 63 3.74 8.56 3.33
CA LEU A 63 4.92 8.20 4.08
C LEU A 63 5.70 9.47 4.51
N PRO A 64 6.30 9.49 5.70
CA PRO A 64 7.31 10.49 6.04
C PRO A 64 8.45 10.46 5.02
N TRP A 65 9.04 11.62 4.74
CA TRP A 65 10.00 11.80 3.65
C TRP A 65 11.07 10.71 3.57
N VAL A 66 11.76 10.38 4.67
CA VAL A 66 12.81 9.34 4.68
C VAL A 66 12.30 8.00 4.15
N ALA A 67 11.11 7.56 4.59
CA ALA A 67 10.52 6.31 4.13
C ALA A 67 10.05 6.41 2.68
N ALA A 68 9.44 7.54 2.28
CA ALA A 68 9.03 7.77 0.90
C ALA A 68 10.21 7.78 -0.08
N GLU A 69 11.34 8.37 0.34
CA GLU A 69 12.57 8.47 -0.44
C GLU A 69 13.18 7.10 -0.70
N ILE A 70 13.35 6.29 0.35
CA ILE A 70 13.85 4.91 0.24
C ILE A 70 12.89 4.07 -0.60
N ALA A 71 11.58 4.14 -0.36
CA ALA A 71 10.59 3.40 -1.13
C ALA A 71 10.54 3.82 -2.61
N GLY A 72 10.78 5.11 -2.87
CA GLY A 72 10.80 5.69 -4.20
C GLY A 72 11.96 5.17 -5.06
N HIS A 73 13.15 5.05 -4.45
CA HIS A 73 14.38 4.72 -5.16
C HIS A 73 14.81 3.25 -5.03
N ASP A 74 14.62 2.65 -3.86
CA ASP A 74 15.10 1.29 -3.54
C ASP A 74 13.96 0.28 -3.38
N GLY A 75 12.70 0.74 -3.46
CA GLY A 75 11.51 -0.09 -3.36
C GLY A 75 10.97 -0.25 -1.94
N PHE A 76 9.72 -0.72 -1.83
CA PHE A 76 9.03 -0.85 -0.53
C PHE A 76 9.66 -1.92 0.37
N ASP A 77 10.18 -2.99 -0.22
CA ASP A 77 10.92 -4.03 0.47
C ASP A 77 12.14 -3.47 1.23
N ALA A 78 12.98 -2.65 0.56
CA ALA A 78 14.11 -1.95 1.18
C ALA A 78 13.65 -0.98 2.27
N MET A 79 12.60 -0.19 2.00
CA MET A 79 12.03 0.74 2.99
C MET A 79 11.53 0.03 4.24
N LEU A 80 10.79 -1.07 4.10
CA LEU A 80 10.24 -1.82 5.22
C LEU A 80 11.34 -2.46 6.05
N ARG A 81 12.40 -3.00 5.42
CA ARG A 81 13.59 -3.49 6.15
C ARG A 81 14.27 -2.36 6.90
N PHE A 82 14.47 -1.21 6.24
CA PHE A 82 15.12 -0.05 6.83
C PHE A 82 14.36 0.46 8.06
N VAL A 83 13.05 0.65 7.96
CA VAL A 83 12.20 1.13 9.06
C VAL A 83 12.09 0.10 10.18
N ARG A 84 12.07 -1.19 9.88
CA ARG A 84 12.11 -2.23 10.92
C ARG A 84 13.43 -2.22 11.68
N ALA A 85 14.53 -2.08 10.96
CA ALA A 85 15.85 -2.04 11.57
C ALA A 85 15.99 -0.76 12.39
N LEU A 86 15.84 0.41 11.78
CA LEU A 86 16.26 1.70 12.32
C LEU A 86 15.11 2.58 12.85
N GLY A 87 13.86 2.14 12.77
CA GLY A 87 12.68 2.96 13.04
C GLY A 87 12.66 3.63 14.41
N GLY A 88 12.29 4.91 14.44
CA GLY A 88 12.18 5.69 15.68
C GLY A 88 13.51 6.16 16.24
N ARG A 89 14.60 6.00 15.48
CA ARG A 89 15.95 6.43 15.88
C ARG A 89 16.40 7.59 15.02
N ARG A 90 17.18 8.47 15.66
CA ARG A 90 18.05 9.42 14.96
C ARG A 90 19.32 8.68 14.53
N VAL A 91 19.63 8.69 13.24
CA VAL A 91 20.80 7.97 12.69
C VAL A 91 21.76 8.94 12.03
N TYR A 92 23.05 8.78 12.33
CA TYR A 92 24.11 9.48 11.63
C TYR A 92 24.27 8.89 10.22
N VAL A 93 24.41 9.75 9.21
CA VAL A 93 24.63 9.35 7.82
C VAL A 93 26.10 9.59 7.48
N PRO A 94 26.96 8.55 7.46
CA PRO A 94 28.35 8.72 7.04
C PRO A 94 28.43 9.21 5.60
N ARG A 95 29.43 10.05 5.29
CA ARG A 95 29.70 10.48 3.91
C ARG A 95 30.13 9.33 3.00
N ASP A 96 30.79 8.33 3.58
CA ASP A 96 31.10 7.09 2.90
C ASP A 96 29.92 6.12 2.96
N ARG A 97 29.52 5.57 1.82
CA ARG A 97 28.38 4.65 1.70
C ARG A 97 28.70 3.28 2.30
N SER A 98 29.90 2.74 2.13
CA SER A 98 30.30 1.47 2.76
C SER A 98 30.19 1.57 4.28
N GLY A 99 30.69 2.67 4.85
CA GLY A 99 30.54 2.94 6.28
C GLY A 99 29.09 3.07 6.76
N PHE A 100 28.12 3.39 5.89
CA PHE A 100 26.69 3.40 6.25
C PHE A 100 26.18 1.98 6.44
N ALA A 101 26.41 1.11 5.44
CA ALA A 101 25.99 -0.28 5.46
C ALA A 101 26.62 -1.05 6.64
N ASP A 102 27.93 -0.93 6.82
CA ASP A 102 28.67 -1.62 7.89
C ASP A 102 28.20 -1.23 9.29
N ARG A 103 27.83 0.04 9.50
CA ARG A 103 27.41 0.54 10.82
C ARG A 103 25.95 0.28 11.12
N LEU A 104 25.08 0.36 10.11
CA LEU A 104 23.63 0.35 10.31
C LEU A 104 22.99 -0.98 9.91
N GLY A 105 23.73 -1.88 9.27
CA GLY A 105 23.27 -3.20 8.85
C GLY A 105 22.17 -3.15 7.79
N VAL A 106 22.11 -2.06 7.03
CA VAL A 106 21.12 -1.85 5.97
C VAL A 106 21.82 -1.32 4.73
N GLU A 107 21.52 -1.96 3.60
CA GLU A 107 22.03 -1.55 2.30
C GLU A 107 21.12 -0.48 1.69
N LEU A 108 21.72 0.57 1.15
CA LEU A 108 21.03 1.61 0.38
C LEU A 108 21.73 1.82 -0.96
N SER A 109 20.94 2.18 -1.98
CA SER A 109 21.54 2.60 -3.25
C SER A 109 22.35 3.89 -3.08
N ALA A 110 23.25 4.14 -4.04
CA ALA A 110 24.01 5.39 -4.08
C ALA A 110 23.08 6.62 -4.15
N THR A 111 21.96 6.52 -4.87
CA THR A 111 20.98 7.59 -4.98
C THR A 111 20.32 7.88 -3.64
N THR A 112 19.79 6.85 -2.96
CA THR A 112 19.15 7.02 -1.65
C THR A 112 20.11 7.54 -0.61
N HIS A 113 21.33 7.00 -0.55
CA HIS A 113 22.37 7.48 0.36
C HIS A 113 22.70 8.97 0.14
N ALA A 114 22.90 9.38 -1.12
CA ALA A 114 23.14 10.78 -1.46
C ALA A 114 21.97 11.69 -1.06
N ARG A 115 20.73 11.24 -1.25
CA ARG A 115 19.52 11.97 -0.88
C ARG A 115 19.40 12.13 0.63
N LEU A 116 19.65 11.07 1.40
CA LEU A 116 19.68 11.14 2.87
C LEU A 116 20.77 12.09 3.36
N LEU A 117 21.98 12.00 2.79
CA LEU A 117 23.10 12.87 3.13
C LEU A 117 22.78 14.35 2.86
N ALA A 118 22.09 14.65 1.76
CA ALA A 118 21.69 16.01 1.41
C ALA A 118 20.63 16.62 2.36
N HIS A 119 19.90 15.78 3.11
CA HIS A 119 18.83 16.21 4.01
C HIS A 119 19.14 15.91 5.48
N THR A 120 20.41 15.69 5.82
CA THR A 120 20.82 15.60 7.22
C THR A 120 20.66 16.95 7.93
N SER A 121 20.38 16.88 9.22
CA SER A 121 20.58 18.01 10.14
C SER A 121 22.04 18.51 10.14
N GLU A 122 22.29 19.65 10.78
CA GLU A 122 23.65 20.18 10.99
C GLU A 122 24.60 19.17 11.67
N ALA A 123 24.05 18.28 12.51
CA ALA A 123 24.78 17.20 13.15
C ALA A 123 25.06 15.99 12.24
N GLY A 124 24.68 16.03 10.96
CA GLY A 124 24.85 14.92 10.01
C GLY A 124 23.90 13.76 10.27
N THR A 125 22.75 14.00 10.91
CA THR A 125 21.77 12.96 11.26
C THR A 125 20.43 13.14 10.57
N VAL A 126 19.72 12.02 10.34
CA VAL A 126 18.32 11.98 9.88
C VAL A 126 17.44 11.27 10.90
N GLU A 127 16.19 11.73 11.03
CA GLU A 127 15.18 11.08 11.87
C GLU A 127 14.50 9.96 11.08
N VAL A 128 14.65 8.71 11.53
CA VAL A 128 13.98 7.57 10.91
C VAL A 128 12.57 7.44 11.48
N PRO A 129 11.51 7.44 10.65
CA PRO A 129 10.15 7.28 11.14
C PRO A 129 9.98 5.94 11.87
N SER A 130 9.15 5.90 12.90
CA SER A 130 8.91 4.66 13.65
C SER A 130 8.16 3.62 12.81
N ALA A 131 8.47 2.35 13.04
CA ALA A 131 7.75 1.24 12.42
C ALA A 131 6.24 1.32 12.68
N TRP A 132 5.84 1.74 13.88
CA TRP A 132 4.43 1.97 14.21
C TRP A 132 3.80 3.10 13.40
N GLY A 133 4.50 4.22 13.22
CA GLY A 133 4.00 5.34 12.41
C GLY A 133 3.78 4.95 10.96
N VAL A 134 4.76 4.26 10.36
CA VAL A 134 4.65 3.71 9.00
C VAL A 134 3.52 2.71 8.90
N PHE A 135 3.44 1.78 9.85
CA PHE A 135 2.35 0.81 9.94
C PHE A 135 0.96 1.46 9.94
N ILE A 136 0.75 2.50 10.76
CA ILE A 136 -0.53 3.22 10.82
C ILE A 136 -0.84 3.92 9.49
N ALA A 137 0.16 4.50 8.81
CA ALA A 137 -0.02 5.10 7.49
C ALA A 137 -0.48 4.07 6.45
N LEU A 138 0.18 2.91 6.39
CA LEU A 138 -0.18 1.81 5.48
C LEU A 138 -1.57 1.26 5.79
N ARG A 139 -1.89 1.03 7.06
CA ARG A 139 -3.22 0.58 7.49
C ARG A 139 -4.33 1.53 7.08
N ARG A 140 -4.10 2.85 7.13
CA ARG A 140 -5.07 3.86 6.67
C ARG A 140 -5.33 3.76 5.17
N ILE A 141 -4.31 3.44 4.38
CA ILE A 141 -4.48 3.26 2.93
C ILE A 141 -5.25 1.98 2.66
N ALA A 142 -4.91 0.89 3.34
CA ALA A 142 -5.61 -0.39 3.17
C ALA A 142 -7.10 -0.28 3.52
N ILE A 143 -7.45 0.42 4.60
CA ILE A 143 -8.85 0.71 4.95
C ILE A 143 -9.53 1.49 3.83
N ARG A 144 -8.89 2.56 3.32
CA ARG A 144 -9.46 3.37 2.23
C ARG A 144 -9.64 2.56 0.95
N ALA A 145 -8.68 1.73 0.60
CA ALA A 145 -8.76 0.83 -0.55
C ALA A 145 -9.91 -0.17 -0.42
N ALA A 146 -10.07 -0.79 0.76
CA ALA A 146 -11.17 -1.72 1.03
C ALA A 146 -12.55 -1.05 0.95
N MET A 147 -12.68 0.17 1.47
CA MET A 147 -13.90 0.97 1.35
C MET A 147 -14.18 1.35 -0.12
N ALA A 148 -13.16 1.75 -0.87
CA ALA A 148 -13.30 2.11 -2.29
C ALA A 148 -13.67 0.92 -3.18
N ALA A 149 -13.28 -0.30 -2.78
CA ALA A 149 -13.67 -1.55 -3.44
C ALA A 149 -15.12 -1.98 -3.15
N GLY A 150 -15.91 -1.15 -2.45
CA GLY A 150 -17.31 -1.43 -2.13
C GLY A 150 -17.51 -2.32 -0.90
N GLY A 151 -16.48 -2.51 -0.08
CA GLY A 151 -16.62 -3.21 1.19
C GLY A 151 -17.59 -2.50 2.12
N ASP A 152 -18.54 -3.23 2.70
CA ASP A 152 -19.45 -2.67 3.68
C ASP A 152 -18.70 -2.29 4.98
N LEU A 153 -19.20 -1.25 5.66
CA LEU A 153 -18.56 -0.69 6.86
C LEU A 153 -18.28 -1.74 7.94
N ARG A 154 -19.18 -2.71 8.12
CA ARG A 154 -19.05 -3.71 9.17
C ARG A 154 -17.96 -4.71 8.84
N SER A 155 -17.93 -5.21 7.61
CA SER A 155 -16.90 -6.11 7.11
C SER A 155 -15.50 -5.49 7.16
N VAL A 156 -15.37 -4.22 6.73
CA VAL A 156 -14.11 -3.48 6.83
C VAL A 156 -13.72 -3.28 8.29
N ALA A 157 -14.65 -2.85 9.15
CA ALA A 157 -14.38 -2.65 10.58
C ALA A 157 -13.85 -3.93 11.25
N GLN A 158 -14.48 -5.07 10.96
CA GLN A 158 -14.06 -6.38 11.46
C GLN A 158 -12.68 -6.79 10.93
N SER A 159 -12.46 -6.66 9.62
CA SER A 159 -11.21 -7.08 8.97
C SER A 159 -9.99 -6.31 9.48
N PHE A 160 -10.18 -5.03 9.81
CA PHE A 160 -9.12 -4.18 10.30
C PHE A 160 -9.09 -4.05 11.82
N GLY A 161 -10.02 -4.65 12.57
CA GLY A 161 -10.06 -4.51 14.03
C GLY A 161 -10.28 -3.06 14.49
N VAL A 162 -11.22 -2.35 13.85
CA VAL A 162 -11.65 -0.99 14.22
C VAL A 162 -13.16 -0.95 14.42
N SER A 163 -13.69 0.13 15.01
CA SER A 163 -15.14 0.33 15.08
C SER A 163 -15.69 0.97 13.80
N GLU A 164 -16.96 0.76 13.47
CA GLU A 164 -17.60 1.48 12.36
C GLU A 164 -17.57 2.99 12.57
N ARG A 165 -17.67 3.46 13.83
CA ARG A 165 -17.51 4.89 14.16
C ARG A 165 -16.14 5.42 13.74
N HIS A 166 -15.07 4.64 13.92
CA HIS A 166 -13.73 5.02 13.45
C HIS A 166 -13.67 5.20 11.94
N LEU A 167 -14.44 4.40 11.18
CA LEU A 167 -14.48 4.49 9.72
C LEU A 167 -15.29 5.68 9.21
N ARG A 168 -16.36 6.09 9.92
CA ARG A 168 -17.23 7.20 9.50
C ARG A 168 -16.66 8.59 9.78
N CYS A 169 -15.76 8.71 10.76
CA CYS A 169 -15.19 10.01 11.18
C CYS A 169 -13.90 10.38 10.42
N ARG A 170 -13.63 9.78 9.26
CA ARG A 170 -12.35 9.87 8.58
C ARG A 170 -12.46 10.23 7.11
#